data_AF-A0A0E3K858-F1
#
_entry.id   AF-A0A0E3K858-F1
#
_cell.length_a   1.000
_cell.length_b   1.000
_cell.length_c   1.000
_cell.angle_alpha   90.00
_cell.angle_beta   90.00
_cell.angle_gamma   90.00
#
_symmetry.space_group_name_H-M   'P 1'
#
loop_
_entity.id
_entity.type
_entity.pdbx_description
1 polymer ?
#
loop_
_entity_poly.entity_id
_entity_poly.type
_entity_poly.pdbx_seq_one_letter_code
_entity_poly.pdbx_strand_id
1 'polypeptide(L)'
;MKEIKEIEPWGVNIPFIFLAMIYWALGSLSLPLNLPFHPYFMLLGAYALYFGMIQRLFFPAKNYLALHIASLILLAIPIQYFQIIASVVLTITEVWALKDLKMYGYNTKKLPINALVLSSPFSSIIAWVFYPNYWLLITPLLLYILGVNVGVFSVNLRTKPVFGLHQLPIFLIIILSYFFPILFPFIGVVYFLTIYRKTFTFKSITGISSLLSLIVIPLLSLYFGDFVHAFTLGIMSNLFFSCITYSTSRYNYNKVVISILLSDLAYILRFFYFEISGIFWIVAVIYFLYLIKDNFYLTSIKLGLSMRFIRMQKENRGSP
;
A
#
# COMPACT_ATOMS: atom_id res chain seq x y z
N MET A 1 14.47 -28.26 -25.44
CA MET A 1 14.34 -26.95 -24.76
C MET A 1 12.92 -26.82 -24.27
N LYS A 2 12.67 -26.59 -22.97
CA LYS A 2 11.34 -26.19 -22.51
C LYS A 2 11.08 -24.81 -23.11
N GLU A 3 10.02 -24.67 -23.91
CA GLU A 3 9.53 -23.36 -24.34
C GLU A 3 9.39 -22.48 -23.11
N ILE A 4 10.08 -21.34 -23.12
CA ILE A 4 9.83 -20.29 -22.15
C ILE A 4 8.44 -19.77 -22.51
N LYS A 5 7.41 -20.24 -21.78
CA LYS A 5 6.05 -19.71 -21.89
C LYS A 5 6.13 -18.19 -21.82
N GLU A 6 5.64 -17.54 -22.86
CA GLU A 6 5.64 -16.09 -22.96
C GLU A 6 4.94 -15.52 -21.73
N ILE A 7 5.67 -14.71 -20.96
CA ILE A 7 5.18 -14.15 -19.71
C ILE A 7 4.22 -13.03 -20.07
N GLU A 8 2.93 -13.35 -20.17
CA GLU A 8 1.91 -12.35 -20.43
C GLU A 8 1.62 -11.54 -19.14
N PRO A 9 1.90 -10.22 -19.13
CA PRO A 9 1.62 -9.35 -17.99
C PRO A 9 0.11 -9.13 -17.77
N TRP A 10 -0.30 -8.83 -16.53
CA TRP A 10 -1.69 -8.49 -16.15
C TRP A 10 -1.69 -7.39 -15.08
N GLY A 11 -2.58 -6.40 -15.22
CA GLY A 11 -2.71 -5.24 -14.33
C GLY A 11 -3.45 -5.55 -13.03
N VAL A 12 -2.94 -6.49 -12.23
CA VAL A 12 -3.60 -7.04 -11.03
C VAL A 12 -4.18 -5.98 -10.11
N ASN A 13 -3.46 -4.90 -9.88
CA ASN A 13 -3.81 -3.89 -8.89
C ASN A 13 -4.99 -2.99 -9.31
N ILE A 14 -5.34 -2.90 -10.60
CA ILE A 14 -6.35 -1.94 -11.07
C ILE A 14 -7.77 -2.27 -10.58
N PRO A 15 -8.29 -3.51 -10.71
CA PRO A 15 -9.58 -3.87 -10.11
C PRO A 15 -9.67 -3.61 -8.60
N PHE A 16 -8.58 -3.84 -7.87
CA PHE A 16 -8.52 -3.57 -6.44
C PHE A 16 -8.54 -2.08 -6.10
N ILE A 17 -7.93 -1.22 -6.93
CA ILE A 17 -8.04 0.23 -6.77
C ILE A 17 -9.50 0.68 -6.94
N PHE A 18 -10.21 0.15 -7.94
CA PHE A 18 -11.64 0.44 -8.09
C PHE A 18 -12.46 -0.01 -6.88
N LEU A 19 -12.23 -1.23 -6.40
CA LEU A 19 -12.90 -1.75 -5.21
C LEU A 19 -12.61 -0.88 -3.98
N ALA A 20 -11.37 -0.43 -3.81
CA ALA A 20 -10.98 0.48 -2.74
C ALA A 20 -11.76 1.80 -2.79
N MET A 21 -11.88 2.40 -3.98
CA MET A 21 -12.63 3.65 -4.16
C MET A 21 -14.11 3.47 -3.84
N ILE A 22 -14.71 2.35 -4.25
CA ILE A 22 -16.11 2.04 -3.93
C ILE A 22 -16.31 1.97 -2.43
N TYR A 23 -15.45 1.24 -1.70
CA TYR A 23 -15.55 1.16 -0.25
C TYR A 23 -15.32 2.49 0.45
N TRP A 24 -14.34 3.27 0.02
CA TRP A 24 -14.12 4.60 0.58
C TRP A 24 -15.28 5.55 0.31
N ALA A 25 -15.93 5.47 -0.86
CA ALA A 25 -17.14 6.21 -1.14
C ALA A 25 -18.30 5.79 -0.21
N LEU A 26 -18.54 4.49 -0.05
CA LEU A 26 -19.55 3.96 0.88
C LEU A 26 -19.27 4.38 2.34
N GLY A 27 -18.01 4.29 2.77
CA GLY A 27 -17.58 4.74 4.10
C GLY A 27 -17.79 6.25 4.30
N SER A 28 -17.50 7.06 3.28
CA SER A 28 -17.73 8.51 3.35
C SER A 28 -19.22 8.86 3.37
N LEU A 29 -20.04 8.19 2.54
CA LEU A 29 -21.50 8.35 2.51
C LEU A 29 -22.19 7.89 3.80
N SER A 30 -21.58 6.97 4.56
CA SER A 30 -22.12 6.52 5.84
C SER A 30 -22.13 7.61 6.93
N LEU A 31 -21.24 8.61 6.83
CA LEU A 31 -21.16 9.73 7.79
C LEU A 31 -22.41 10.62 7.77
N PRO A 32 -22.82 11.24 6.64
CA PRO A 32 -24.02 12.08 6.60
C PRO A 32 -25.31 11.29 6.86
N LEU A 33 -25.29 9.97 6.66
CA LEU A 33 -26.43 9.08 6.92
C LEU A 33 -26.48 8.56 8.37
N ASN A 34 -25.53 8.97 9.24
CA ASN A 34 -25.41 8.49 10.62
C ASN A 34 -25.35 6.96 10.76
N LEU A 35 -24.72 6.28 9.80
CA LEU A 35 -24.57 4.83 9.80
C LEU A 35 -23.23 4.42 10.44
N PRO A 36 -23.17 3.36 11.26
CA PRO A 36 -21.97 2.96 12.00
C PRO A 36 -20.88 2.28 11.12
N PHE A 37 -21.02 2.33 9.79
CA PHE A 37 -20.18 1.56 8.87
C PHE A 37 -18.91 2.29 8.40
N HIS A 38 -18.74 3.57 8.78
CA HIS A 38 -17.59 4.37 8.36
C HIS A 38 -16.24 3.68 8.58
N PRO A 39 -15.83 3.31 9.81
CA PRO A 39 -14.51 2.71 10.05
C PRO A 39 -14.32 1.37 9.31
N TYR A 40 -15.39 0.59 9.20
CA TYR A 40 -15.37 -0.71 8.52
C TYR A 40 -15.09 -0.56 7.03
N PHE A 41 -15.85 0.29 6.32
CA PHE A 41 -15.65 0.50 4.89
C PHE A 41 -14.32 1.20 4.57
N MET A 42 -13.87 2.12 5.43
CA MET A 42 -12.56 2.76 5.25
C MET A 42 -11.43 1.73 5.29
N LEU A 43 -11.50 0.77 6.22
CA LEU A 43 -10.53 -0.33 6.31
C LEU A 43 -10.69 -1.34 5.17
N LEU A 44 -11.90 -1.72 4.77
CA LEU A 44 -12.09 -2.59 3.60
C LEU A 44 -11.44 -1.99 2.34
N GLY A 45 -11.57 -0.67 2.13
CA GLY A 45 -10.90 0.00 1.03
C GLY A 45 -9.37 -0.03 1.14
N ALA A 46 -8.82 0.13 2.35
CA ALA A 46 -7.39 -0.03 2.59
C ALA A 46 -6.89 -1.45 2.32
N TYR A 47 -7.65 -2.46 2.74
CA TYR A 47 -7.37 -3.88 2.47
C TYR A 47 -7.44 -4.19 0.97
N ALA A 48 -8.34 -3.56 0.22
CA ALA A 48 -8.37 -3.69 -1.23
C ALA A 48 -7.08 -3.20 -1.88
N LEU A 49 -6.61 -2.00 -1.54
CA LEU A 49 -5.31 -1.51 -2.04
C LEU A 49 -4.16 -2.44 -1.63
N TYR A 50 -4.15 -2.87 -0.37
CA TYR A 50 -3.18 -3.82 0.17
C TYR A 50 -3.11 -5.12 -0.63
N PHE A 51 -4.25 -5.77 -0.87
CA PHE A 51 -4.32 -7.05 -1.61
C PHE A 51 -3.84 -6.90 -3.04
N GLY A 52 -4.36 -5.90 -3.77
CA GLY A 52 -3.98 -5.67 -5.15
C GLY A 52 -2.49 -5.36 -5.31
N MET A 53 -1.92 -4.67 -4.33
CA MET A 53 -0.50 -4.33 -4.35
C MET A 53 0.41 -5.48 -3.92
N ILE A 54 0.02 -6.36 -2.99
CA ILE A 54 0.75 -7.62 -2.74
C ILE A 54 0.78 -8.48 -3.99
N GLN A 55 -0.37 -8.73 -4.59
CA GLN A 55 -0.48 -9.68 -5.71
C GLN A 55 0.30 -9.23 -6.94
N ARG A 56 0.50 -7.92 -7.09
CA ARG A 56 1.36 -7.35 -8.12
C ARG A 56 2.85 -7.65 -7.93
N LEU A 57 3.31 -7.96 -6.72
CA LEU A 57 4.72 -8.26 -6.45
C LEU A 57 5.15 -9.61 -7.07
N PHE A 58 4.20 -10.50 -7.38
CA PHE A 58 4.49 -11.84 -7.87
C PHE A 58 4.49 -11.89 -9.41
N PHE A 59 5.58 -12.41 -9.98
CA PHE A 59 5.75 -12.62 -11.41
C PHE A 59 6.04 -14.09 -11.72
N PRO A 60 5.44 -14.69 -12.78
CA PRO A 60 4.43 -14.12 -13.68
C PRO A 60 3.05 -13.99 -13.03
N ALA A 61 2.43 -12.80 -13.06
CA ALA A 61 1.16 -12.56 -12.37
C ALA A 61 -0.01 -13.41 -12.90
N LYS A 62 0.03 -13.86 -14.17
CA LYS A 62 -1.04 -14.70 -14.74
C LYS A 62 -1.07 -16.13 -14.22
N ASN A 63 0.04 -16.67 -13.71
CA ASN A 63 0.05 -18.01 -13.12
C ASN A 63 -0.92 -18.10 -11.94
N TYR A 64 -1.18 -16.97 -11.28
CA TYR A 64 -2.02 -16.86 -10.10
C TYR A 64 -3.35 -16.15 -10.38
N LEU A 65 -3.73 -15.96 -11.65
CA LEU A 65 -4.91 -15.17 -12.04
C LEU A 65 -6.19 -15.65 -11.35
N ALA A 66 -6.39 -16.96 -11.25
CA ALA A 66 -7.55 -17.54 -10.56
C ALA A 66 -7.61 -17.14 -9.09
N LEU A 67 -6.47 -17.16 -8.39
CA LEU A 67 -6.38 -16.74 -6.99
C LEU A 67 -6.54 -15.22 -6.83
N HIS A 68 -6.02 -14.43 -7.77
CA HIS A 68 -6.24 -12.98 -7.80
C HIS A 68 -7.72 -12.66 -7.92
N ILE A 69 -8.43 -13.28 -8.87
CA ILE A 69 -9.87 -13.09 -9.06
C ILE A 69 -10.65 -13.58 -7.84
N ALA A 70 -10.32 -14.75 -7.31
CA ALA A 70 -10.97 -15.29 -6.12
C ALA A 70 -10.84 -14.32 -4.93
N SER A 71 -9.63 -13.82 -4.67
CA SER A 71 -9.42 -12.85 -3.59
C SER A 71 -10.18 -11.53 -3.81
N LEU A 72 -10.26 -11.04 -5.05
CA LEU A 72 -11.01 -9.83 -5.38
C LEU A 72 -12.50 -9.99 -5.11
N ILE A 73 -13.09 -11.12 -5.55
CA ILE A 73 -14.52 -11.43 -5.35
C ILE A 73 -14.82 -11.57 -3.85
N LEU A 74 -13.99 -12.33 -3.12
CA LEU A 74 -14.17 -12.52 -1.68
C LEU A 74 -14.06 -11.19 -0.93
N LEU A 75 -13.08 -10.36 -1.29
CA LEU A 75 -12.90 -9.05 -0.67
C LEU A 75 -14.07 -8.11 -0.96
N ALA A 76 -14.68 -8.20 -2.15
CA ALA A 76 -15.82 -7.40 -2.57
C ALA A 76 -17.12 -7.69 -1.79
N ILE A 77 -17.19 -8.82 -1.08
CA ILE A 77 -18.31 -9.13 -0.19
C ILE A 77 -17.98 -8.57 1.20
N PRO A 78 -18.67 -7.50 1.67
CA PRO A 78 -18.29 -6.77 2.88
C PRO A 78 -18.70 -7.49 4.18
N ILE A 79 -18.42 -8.79 4.28
CA ILE A 79 -18.69 -9.64 5.44
C ILE A 79 -17.35 -10.18 5.96
N GLN A 80 -17.12 -10.06 7.27
CA GLN A 80 -15.87 -10.45 7.95
C GLN A 80 -15.34 -11.82 7.52
N TYR A 81 -16.19 -12.86 7.48
CA TYR A 81 -15.78 -14.21 7.10
C TYR A 81 -15.15 -14.27 5.70
N PHE A 82 -15.68 -13.50 4.75
CA PHE A 82 -15.12 -13.42 3.41
C PHE A 82 -13.76 -12.70 3.39
N GLN A 83 -13.52 -11.76 4.32
CA GLN A 83 -12.23 -11.10 4.48
C GLN A 83 -11.15 -12.05 5.03
N ILE A 84 -11.54 -12.96 5.94
CA ILE A 84 -10.67 -14.05 6.41
C ILE A 84 -10.30 -14.96 5.23
N ILE A 85 -11.30 -15.46 4.49
CA ILE A 85 -11.06 -16.36 3.34
C ILE A 85 -10.24 -15.65 2.26
N ALA A 86 -10.51 -14.38 1.98
CA ALA A 86 -9.70 -13.58 1.07
C ALA A 86 -8.22 -13.54 1.52
N SER A 87 -7.98 -13.32 2.81
CA SER A 87 -6.62 -13.31 3.40
C SER A 87 -5.93 -14.68 3.29
N VAL A 88 -6.68 -15.77 3.42
CA VAL A 88 -6.18 -17.13 3.19
C VAL A 88 -5.79 -17.33 1.72
N VAL A 89 -6.65 -16.93 0.78
CA VAL A 89 -6.34 -17.00 -0.68
C VAL A 89 -5.11 -16.17 -1.03
N LEU A 90 -4.96 -14.97 -0.44
CA LEU A 90 -3.78 -14.14 -0.60
C LEU A 90 -2.52 -14.85 -0.09
N THR A 91 -2.60 -15.48 1.08
CA THR A 91 -1.48 -16.23 1.69
C THR A 91 -1.09 -17.44 0.84
N ILE A 92 -2.06 -18.17 0.30
CA ILE A 92 -1.81 -19.29 -0.63
C ILE A 92 -1.09 -18.79 -1.88
N THR A 93 -1.52 -17.65 -2.43
CA THR A 93 -0.89 -17.02 -3.60
C THR A 93 0.56 -16.69 -3.32
N GLU A 94 0.85 -16.08 -2.16
CA GLU A 94 2.20 -15.75 -1.75
C GLU A 94 3.08 -16.99 -1.58
N VAL A 95 2.59 -18.02 -0.88
CA VAL A 95 3.36 -19.25 -0.65
C VAL A 95 3.69 -19.95 -1.97
N TRP A 96 2.73 -19.99 -2.91
CA TRP A 96 2.96 -20.52 -4.24
C TRP A 96 4.00 -19.68 -5.00
N ALA A 97 3.87 -18.35 -4.99
CA ALA A 97 4.82 -17.47 -5.65
C ALA A 97 6.25 -17.61 -5.11
N LEU A 98 6.41 -17.76 -3.79
CA LEU A 98 7.71 -18.03 -3.17
C LEU A 98 8.29 -19.39 -3.57
N LYS A 99 7.43 -20.41 -3.74
CA LYS A 99 7.85 -21.73 -4.20
C LYS A 99 8.36 -21.66 -5.65
N ASP A 100 7.64 -20.97 -6.53
CA ASP A 100 8.04 -20.79 -7.93
C ASP A 100 9.34 -20.00 -8.04
N LEU A 101 9.48 -18.93 -7.24
CA LEU A 101 10.71 -18.14 -7.15
C LEU A 101 11.93 -19.02 -6.81
N LYS A 102 11.81 -19.93 -5.83
CA LYS A 102 12.85 -20.90 -5.48
C LYS A 102 13.17 -21.85 -6.64
N MET A 103 12.15 -22.33 -7.36
CA MET A 103 12.36 -23.20 -8.54
C MET A 103 13.11 -22.47 -9.66
N TYR A 104 12.92 -21.17 -9.82
CA TYR A 104 13.65 -20.34 -10.80
C TYR A 104 15.10 -20.00 -10.38
N GLY A 105 15.62 -20.63 -9.32
CA GLY A 105 17.01 -20.46 -8.88
C GLY A 105 17.22 -19.26 -7.95
N TYR A 106 16.15 -18.75 -7.32
CA TYR A 106 16.29 -17.74 -6.29
C TYR A 106 17.19 -18.20 -5.16
N ASN A 107 18.22 -17.41 -4.91
CA ASN A 107 19.16 -17.61 -3.82
C ASN A 107 18.96 -16.49 -2.78
N THR A 108 18.59 -16.88 -1.56
CA THR A 108 18.36 -15.98 -0.41
C THR A 108 19.58 -15.13 -0.06
N LYS A 109 20.80 -15.54 -0.44
CA LYS A 109 22.02 -14.73 -0.27
C LYS A 109 22.15 -13.61 -1.29
N LYS A 110 21.50 -13.70 -2.46
CA LYS A 110 21.58 -12.72 -3.56
C LYS A 110 20.42 -11.72 -3.57
N LEU A 111 19.24 -12.12 -3.08
CA LEU A 111 18.08 -11.24 -2.91
C LEU A 111 17.52 -11.45 -1.50
N PRO A 112 17.72 -10.52 -0.56
CA PRO A 112 17.23 -10.69 0.80
C PRO A 112 15.70 -10.59 0.86
N ILE A 113 15.10 -11.39 1.75
CA ILE A 113 13.65 -11.50 1.94
C ILE A 113 13.11 -10.25 2.64
N ASN A 114 12.00 -9.70 2.13
CA ASN A 114 11.26 -8.63 2.80
C ASN A 114 10.30 -9.23 3.85
N ALA A 115 10.81 -9.45 5.06
CA ALA A 115 10.09 -10.13 6.14
C ALA A 115 8.80 -9.38 6.53
N LEU A 116 8.83 -8.05 6.51
CA LEU A 116 7.65 -7.22 6.78
C LEU A 116 6.51 -7.54 5.81
N VAL A 117 6.80 -7.54 4.50
CA VAL A 117 5.79 -7.84 3.47
C VAL A 117 5.31 -9.29 3.55
N LEU A 118 6.21 -10.26 3.69
CA LEU A 118 5.79 -11.67 3.71
C LEU A 118 5.01 -12.05 4.98
N SER A 119 5.22 -11.32 6.08
CA SER A 119 4.45 -11.55 7.30
C SER A 119 3.03 -10.98 7.24
N SER A 120 2.75 -10.03 6.35
CA SER A 120 1.50 -9.29 6.39
C SER A 120 0.26 -10.11 6.03
N PRO A 121 0.25 -11.07 5.07
CA PRO A 121 -0.95 -11.88 4.81
C PRO A 121 -1.31 -12.81 5.96
N PHE A 122 -0.32 -13.40 6.62
CA PHE A 122 -0.55 -14.19 7.82
C PHE A 122 -1.13 -13.34 8.96
N SER A 123 -0.57 -12.14 9.16
CA SER A 123 -1.12 -11.19 10.13
C SER A 123 -2.54 -10.72 9.76
N SER A 124 -2.87 -10.65 8.47
CA SER A 124 -4.21 -10.29 7.97
C SER A 124 -5.25 -11.34 8.37
N ILE A 125 -4.94 -12.63 8.25
CA ILE A 125 -5.83 -13.71 8.68
C ILE A 125 -6.14 -13.56 10.18
N ILE A 126 -5.09 -13.40 11.00
CA ILE A 126 -5.23 -13.24 12.45
C ILE A 126 -6.08 -12.00 12.75
N ALA A 127 -5.79 -10.87 12.13
CA ALA A 127 -6.49 -9.63 12.40
C ALA A 127 -8.00 -9.71 12.09
N TRP A 128 -8.38 -10.35 10.99
CA TRP A 128 -9.80 -10.53 10.63
C TRP A 128 -10.52 -11.56 11.50
N VAL A 129 -9.82 -12.57 12.03
CA VAL A 129 -10.41 -13.52 13.01
C VAL A 129 -10.82 -12.80 14.30
N PHE A 130 -10.03 -11.81 14.73
CA PHE A 130 -10.27 -11.04 15.96
C PHE A 130 -11.01 -9.70 15.73
N TYR A 131 -11.60 -9.48 14.54
CA TYR A 131 -12.56 -8.39 14.33
C TYR A 131 -13.74 -8.56 15.32
N PRO A 132 -14.26 -7.49 15.97
CA PRO A 132 -14.22 -6.07 15.58
C PRO A 132 -13.05 -5.21 16.10
N ASN A 133 -11.92 -5.78 16.51
CA ASN A 133 -10.77 -4.97 16.94
C ASN A 133 -10.10 -4.23 15.75
N TYR A 134 -10.51 -2.99 15.50
CA TYR A 134 -9.98 -2.14 14.42
C TYR A 134 -8.49 -1.81 14.58
N TRP A 135 -7.97 -1.73 15.80
CA TRP A 135 -6.56 -1.48 16.04
C TRP A 135 -5.69 -2.64 15.54
N LEU A 136 -6.16 -3.88 15.75
CA LEU A 136 -5.45 -5.05 15.23
C LEU A 136 -5.40 -5.07 13.69
N LEU A 137 -6.44 -4.58 13.01
CA LEU A 137 -6.49 -4.50 11.54
C LEU A 137 -5.45 -3.54 10.94
N ILE A 138 -4.89 -2.62 11.73
CA ILE A 138 -3.82 -1.71 11.30
C ILE A 138 -2.47 -2.45 11.21
N THR A 139 -2.24 -3.46 12.04
CA THR A 139 -0.99 -4.23 12.13
C THR A 139 -0.54 -4.82 10.78
N PRO A 140 -1.35 -5.62 10.06
CA PRO A 140 -0.95 -6.16 8.76
C PRO A 140 -0.73 -5.06 7.70
N LEU A 141 -1.49 -3.97 7.75
CA LEU A 141 -1.31 -2.85 6.83
C LEU A 141 0.03 -2.13 7.10
N LEU A 142 0.41 -1.90 8.37
CA LEU A 142 1.71 -1.32 8.73
C LEU A 142 2.87 -2.20 8.27
N LEU A 143 2.80 -3.51 8.54
CA LEU A 143 3.80 -4.48 8.07
C LEU A 143 3.99 -4.37 6.55
N TYR A 144 2.89 -4.38 5.80
CA TYR A 144 2.95 -4.28 4.36
C TYR A 144 3.51 -2.95 3.86
N ILE A 145 2.88 -1.85 4.28
CA ILE A 145 3.12 -0.51 3.73
C ILE A 145 4.56 -0.07 4.02
N LEU A 146 5.06 -0.29 5.25
CA LEU A 146 6.45 0.04 5.59
C LEU A 146 7.42 -0.87 4.87
N GLY A 147 7.10 -2.16 4.73
CA GLY A 147 7.91 -3.14 4.02
C GLY A 147 8.10 -2.81 2.54
N VAL A 148 7.03 -2.52 1.80
CA VAL A 148 7.12 -2.18 0.36
C VAL A 148 7.80 -0.84 0.13
N ASN A 149 7.54 0.15 0.99
CA ASN A 149 8.13 1.49 0.83
C ASN A 149 9.64 1.54 1.11
N VAL A 150 10.25 0.49 1.70
CA VAL A 150 11.72 0.39 1.76
C VAL A 150 12.33 0.52 0.36
N GLY A 151 11.75 -0.14 -0.64
CA GLY A 151 12.24 -0.07 -2.02
C GLY A 151 12.07 1.31 -2.65
N VAL A 152 10.92 1.96 -2.40
CA VAL A 152 10.62 3.31 -2.91
C VAL A 152 11.59 4.34 -2.31
N PHE A 153 11.84 4.29 -1.00
CA PHE A 153 12.80 5.18 -0.35
C PHE A 153 14.24 4.90 -0.77
N SER A 154 14.62 3.63 -0.94
CA SER A 154 15.98 3.27 -1.39
C SER A 154 16.34 3.90 -2.72
N VAL A 155 15.41 3.90 -3.68
CA VAL A 155 15.66 4.51 -4.99
C VAL A 155 15.60 6.03 -4.95
N ASN A 156 14.62 6.61 -4.24
CA ASN A 156 14.35 8.05 -4.32
C ASN A 156 15.15 8.90 -3.32
N LEU A 157 15.59 8.31 -2.21
CA LEU A 157 16.42 8.96 -1.18
C LEU A 157 17.86 8.43 -1.14
N ARG A 158 18.23 7.50 -2.04
CA ARG A 158 19.54 6.83 -2.10
C ARG A 158 19.93 6.14 -0.79
N THR A 159 18.95 5.57 -0.09
CA THR A 159 19.22 4.69 1.05
C THR A 159 19.55 3.29 0.59
N LYS A 160 20.33 2.55 1.40
CA LYS A 160 20.49 1.11 1.18
C LYS A 160 19.20 0.42 1.60
N PRO A 161 18.67 -0.51 0.78
CA PRO A 161 17.46 -1.22 1.15
C PRO A 161 17.71 -2.09 2.39
N VAL A 162 16.74 -2.05 3.30
CA VAL A 162 16.78 -2.78 4.57
C VAL A 162 15.88 -4.00 4.45
N PHE A 163 16.47 -5.19 4.49
CA PHE A 163 15.77 -6.47 4.36
C PHE A 163 16.25 -7.48 5.40
N GLY A 164 15.49 -8.56 5.58
CA GLY A 164 15.80 -9.64 6.52
C GLY A 164 15.89 -9.15 7.97
N LEU A 165 16.92 -9.59 8.70
CA LEU A 165 17.11 -9.29 10.13
C LEU A 165 17.20 -7.80 10.45
N HIS A 166 17.63 -6.97 9.50
CA HIS A 166 17.68 -5.52 9.73
C HIS A 166 16.30 -4.86 9.77
N GLN A 167 15.23 -5.56 9.39
CA GLN A 167 13.85 -5.11 9.55
C GLN A 167 13.28 -5.44 10.94
N LEU A 168 14.00 -6.21 11.77
CA LEU A 168 13.54 -6.64 13.09
C LEU A 168 13.12 -5.47 13.99
N PRO A 169 13.84 -4.33 14.07
CA PRO A 169 13.41 -3.19 14.90
C PRO A 169 12.04 -2.65 14.48
N ILE A 170 11.79 -2.54 13.17
CA ILE A 170 10.52 -2.08 12.60
C ILE A 170 9.41 -3.11 12.90
N PHE A 171 9.70 -4.39 12.70
CA PHE A 171 8.76 -5.47 12.98
C PHE A 171 8.34 -5.47 14.46
N LEU A 172 9.32 -5.40 15.38
CA LEU A 172 9.07 -5.41 16.81
C LEU A 172 8.23 -4.22 17.26
N ILE A 173 8.53 -2.99 16.81
CA ILE A 173 7.75 -1.83 17.23
C ILE A 173 6.30 -1.88 16.71
N ILE A 174 6.07 -2.43 15.51
CA ILE A 174 4.70 -2.63 14.99
C ILE A 174 3.94 -3.60 15.90
N ILE A 175 4.51 -4.76 16.21
CA ILE A 175 3.84 -5.76 17.08
C ILE A 175 3.64 -5.21 18.50
N LEU A 176 4.63 -4.54 19.07
CA LEU A 176 4.51 -3.93 20.40
C LEU A 176 3.48 -2.79 20.41
N SER A 177 3.33 -2.03 19.32
CA SER A 177 2.32 -0.97 19.22
C SER A 177 0.88 -1.49 19.27
N TYR A 178 0.65 -2.75 18.91
CA TYR A 178 -0.65 -3.38 19.12
C TYR A 178 -0.97 -3.51 20.61
N PHE A 179 -0.04 -4.05 21.40
CA PHE A 179 -0.21 -4.23 22.85
C PHE A 179 -0.10 -2.92 23.64
N PHE A 180 0.72 -1.98 23.17
CA PHE A 180 0.98 -0.70 23.78
C PHE A 180 0.79 0.42 22.75
N PRO A 181 -0.45 0.92 22.53
CA PRO A 181 -0.76 1.92 21.51
C PRO A 181 0.09 3.19 21.58
N ILE A 182 0.59 3.55 22.77
CA ILE A 182 1.52 4.68 22.98
C ILE A 182 2.83 4.56 22.18
N LEU A 183 3.18 3.36 21.70
CA LEU A 183 4.37 3.13 20.88
C LEU A 183 4.14 3.45 19.39
N PHE A 184 2.88 3.51 18.92
CA PHE A 184 2.55 3.77 17.52
C PHE A 184 3.19 5.06 16.96
N PRO A 185 3.16 6.20 17.66
CA PRO A 185 3.79 7.45 17.22
C PRO A 185 5.28 7.33 16.88
N PHE A 186 5.98 6.38 17.50
CA PHE A 186 7.42 6.19 17.34
C PHE A 186 7.78 5.25 16.18
N ILE A 187 6.80 4.61 15.52
CA ILE A 187 7.06 3.72 14.38
C ILE A 187 7.80 4.47 13.27
N GLY A 188 7.36 5.70 12.94
CA GLY A 188 8.00 6.51 11.91
C GLY A 188 9.45 6.89 12.24
N VAL A 189 9.71 7.18 13.53
CA VAL A 189 11.06 7.50 14.02
C VAL A 189 11.97 6.27 13.91
N VAL A 190 11.53 5.11 14.41
CA VAL A 190 12.28 3.85 14.30
C VAL A 190 12.51 3.48 12.83
N TYR A 191 11.49 3.64 11.98
CA TYR A 191 11.61 3.39 10.56
C TYR A 191 12.68 4.29 9.93
N PHE A 192 12.64 5.60 10.20
CA PHE A 192 13.64 6.55 9.72
C PHE A 192 15.04 6.18 10.18
N LEU A 193 15.26 5.94 11.47
CA LEU A 193 16.56 5.57 12.03
C LEU A 193 17.10 4.29 11.40
N THR A 194 16.22 3.36 11.03
CA THR A 194 16.61 2.09 10.40
C THR A 194 17.07 2.29 8.95
N ILE A 195 16.41 3.18 8.18
CA ILE A 195 16.76 3.46 6.78
C ILE A 195 17.83 4.54 6.62
N TYR A 196 18.00 5.41 7.62
CA TYR A 196 18.95 6.52 7.62
C TYR A 196 20.38 5.96 7.70
N ARG A 197 21.13 6.12 6.60
CA ARG A 197 22.55 5.75 6.50
C ARG A 197 23.31 6.81 5.72
N LYS A 198 24.65 6.77 5.80
CA LYS A 198 25.60 7.77 5.24
C LYS A 198 25.36 8.21 3.78
N THR A 199 24.60 7.48 2.97
CA THR A 199 24.32 7.81 1.56
C THR A 199 22.97 8.52 1.33
N PHE A 200 22.26 8.90 2.40
CA PHE A 200 20.98 9.59 2.30
C PHE A 200 21.10 10.92 1.53
N THR A 201 20.23 11.13 0.54
CA THR A 201 20.19 12.37 -0.25
C THR A 201 18.77 12.88 -0.41
N PHE A 202 18.61 14.19 -0.37
CA PHE A 202 17.32 14.90 -0.53
C PHE A 202 16.92 15.05 -2.00
N LYS A 203 17.00 13.97 -2.80
CA LYS A 203 16.79 14.05 -4.26
C LYS A 203 15.32 14.15 -4.67
N SER A 204 14.40 13.60 -3.88
CA SER A 204 12.97 13.59 -4.18
C SER A 204 12.15 14.25 -3.08
N ILE A 205 11.47 15.34 -3.42
CA ILE A 205 10.55 16.07 -2.54
C ILE A 205 9.44 15.13 -2.04
N THR A 206 8.88 14.29 -2.92
CA THR A 206 7.86 13.31 -2.55
C THR A 206 8.39 12.28 -1.54
N GLY A 207 9.60 11.77 -1.75
CA GLY A 207 10.21 10.84 -0.80
C GLY A 207 10.41 11.47 0.58
N ILE A 208 10.86 12.72 0.63
CA ILE A 208 11.06 13.48 1.87
C ILE A 208 9.72 13.76 2.54
N SER A 209 8.73 14.26 1.79
CA SER A 209 7.40 14.58 2.30
C SER A 209 6.68 13.34 2.84
N SER A 210 6.78 12.19 2.16
CA SER A 210 6.23 10.91 2.65
C SER A 210 6.88 10.49 3.98
N LEU A 211 8.20 10.66 4.09
CA LEU A 211 8.95 10.30 5.30
C LEU A 211 8.68 11.26 6.46
N LEU A 212 8.57 12.56 6.18
CA LEU A 212 8.21 13.56 7.17
C LEU A 212 6.80 13.32 7.69
N SER A 213 5.83 13.05 6.82
CA SER A 213 4.47 12.74 7.25
C SER A 213 4.42 11.50 8.14
N LEU A 214 5.14 10.42 7.76
CA LEU A 214 5.29 9.21 8.55
C LEU A 214 5.84 9.45 9.97
N ILE A 215 6.57 10.55 10.20
CA ILE A 215 7.10 10.92 11.51
C ILE A 215 6.18 11.93 12.22
N VAL A 216 5.85 13.03 11.55
CA VAL A 216 5.19 14.19 12.15
C VAL A 216 3.75 13.88 12.52
N ILE A 217 2.97 13.26 11.63
CA ILE A 217 1.55 13.01 11.88
C ILE A 217 1.34 12.03 13.04
N PRO A 218 2.04 10.87 13.10
CA PRO A 218 1.97 10.00 14.26
C PRO A 218 2.44 10.68 15.56
N LEU A 219 3.48 11.52 15.55
CA LEU A 219 3.88 12.27 16.75
C LEU A 219 2.81 13.27 17.20
N LEU A 220 2.17 13.99 16.27
CA LEU A 220 1.05 14.89 16.59
C LEU A 220 -0.14 14.14 17.20
N SER A 221 -0.31 12.87 16.90
CA SER A 221 -1.37 12.05 17.50
C SER A 221 -1.22 11.85 19.00
N LEU A 222 -0.01 12.01 19.57
CA LEU A 222 0.17 12.06 21.04
C LEU A 222 -0.56 13.23 21.67
N TYR A 223 -0.59 14.37 20.98
CA TYR A 223 -1.27 15.58 21.47
C TYR A 223 -2.78 15.50 21.26
N PHE A 224 -3.22 15.01 20.09
CA PHE A 224 -4.64 14.97 19.71
C PHE A 224 -5.40 13.72 20.16
N GLY A 225 -4.71 12.64 20.54
CA GLY A 225 -5.32 11.40 21.02
C GLY A 225 -5.98 10.51 19.96
N ASP A 226 -5.77 10.76 18.66
CA ASP A 226 -6.40 10.02 17.55
C ASP A 226 -5.38 9.24 16.70
N PHE A 227 -5.03 8.04 17.16
CA PHE A 227 -4.03 7.18 16.49
C PHE A 227 -4.54 6.56 15.19
N VAL A 228 -5.84 6.28 15.10
CA VAL A 228 -6.44 5.61 13.92
C VAL A 228 -6.39 6.54 12.73
N HIS A 229 -6.78 7.82 12.88
CA HIS A 229 -6.73 8.77 11.78
C HIS A 229 -5.29 9.20 11.46
N ALA A 230 -4.41 9.24 12.45
CA ALA A 230 -2.98 9.46 12.20
C ALA A 230 -2.38 8.34 11.34
N PHE A 231 -2.78 7.10 11.58
CA PHE A 231 -2.43 5.98 10.70
C PHE A 231 -3.04 6.14 9.31
N THR A 232 -4.36 6.33 9.20
CA THR A 232 -5.02 6.30 7.88
C THR A 232 -4.59 7.47 6.98
N LEU A 233 -4.52 8.69 7.54
CA LEU A 233 -4.22 9.91 6.78
C LEU A 233 -2.71 10.17 6.66
N GLY A 234 -1.95 10.00 7.76
CA GLY A 234 -0.52 10.32 7.80
C GLY A 234 0.41 9.21 7.30
N ILE A 235 0.06 7.95 7.54
CA ILE A 235 0.90 6.81 7.13
C ILE A 235 0.35 6.15 5.87
N MET A 236 -0.87 5.61 5.97
CA MET A 236 -1.43 4.69 5.00
C MET A 236 -1.68 5.36 3.65
N SER A 237 -2.48 6.44 3.61
CA SER A 237 -2.78 7.16 2.37
C SER A 237 -1.50 7.64 1.69
N ASN A 238 -0.61 8.28 2.45
CA ASN A 238 0.63 8.86 1.91
C ASN A 238 1.55 7.81 1.29
N LEU A 239 1.78 6.71 2.00
CA LEU A 239 2.66 5.66 1.53
C LEU A 239 2.02 4.80 0.43
N PHE A 240 0.70 4.63 0.41
CA PHE A 240 0.02 4.02 -0.74
C PHE A 240 0.08 4.90 -1.97
N PHE A 241 -0.25 6.20 -1.88
CA PHE A 241 -0.21 7.11 -3.02
C PHE A 241 1.20 7.17 -3.62
N SER A 242 2.22 7.26 -2.76
CA SER A 242 3.64 7.27 -3.14
C SER A 242 4.02 5.96 -3.84
N CYS A 243 3.75 4.81 -3.24
CA CYS A 243 4.14 3.51 -3.77
C CYS A 243 3.40 3.13 -5.06
N ILE A 244 2.08 3.31 -5.10
CA ILE A 244 1.25 2.98 -6.26
C ILE A 244 1.69 3.86 -7.44
N THR A 245 1.82 5.17 -7.25
CA THR A 245 2.25 6.07 -8.32
C THR A 245 3.67 5.77 -8.77
N TYR A 246 4.60 5.50 -7.84
CA TYR A 246 5.97 5.14 -8.20
C TYR A 246 6.03 3.90 -9.09
N SER A 247 5.19 2.91 -8.79
CA SER A 247 5.20 1.62 -9.46
C SER A 247 4.41 1.61 -10.77
N THR A 248 3.30 2.35 -10.90
CA THR A 248 2.47 2.35 -12.12
C THR A 248 2.74 3.54 -13.05
N SER A 249 3.07 4.69 -12.49
CA SER A 249 3.16 5.98 -13.19
C SER A 249 4.36 6.78 -12.69
N ARG A 250 5.56 6.18 -12.72
CA ARG A 250 6.80 6.77 -12.17
C ARG A 250 7.09 8.20 -12.65
N TYR A 251 6.70 8.53 -13.89
CA TYR A 251 6.83 9.88 -14.46
C TYR A 251 6.03 10.96 -13.71
N ASN A 252 5.03 10.57 -12.91
CA ASN A 252 4.23 11.45 -12.07
C ASN A 252 4.65 11.41 -10.60
N TYR A 253 5.67 10.63 -10.22
CA TYR A 253 6.03 10.40 -8.81
C TYR A 253 6.25 11.68 -8.01
N ASN A 254 7.01 12.65 -8.55
CA ASN A 254 7.29 13.90 -7.84
C ASN A 254 6.04 14.78 -7.61
N LYS A 255 4.93 14.51 -8.29
CA LYS A 255 3.67 15.26 -8.13
C LYS A 255 2.84 14.75 -6.95
N VAL A 256 3.10 13.52 -6.47
CA VAL A 256 2.37 12.89 -5.36
C VAL A 256 2.48 13.68 -4.06
N VAL A 257 3.49 14.54 -3.93
CA VAL A 257 3.64 15.45 -2.79
C VAL A 257 2.35 16.22 -2.50
N ILE A 258 1.57 16.58 -3.52
CA ILE A 258 0.29 17.29 -3.33
C ILE A 258 -0.71 16.41 -2.59
N SER A 259 -0.90 15.15 -3.00
CA SER A 259 -1.79 14.22 -2.28
C SER A 259 -1.33 13.97 -0.84
N ILE A 260 -0.02 13.98 -0.58
CA ILE A 260 0.54 13.80 0.76
C ILE A 260 0.17 14.98 1.65
N LEU A 261 0.48 16.20 1.20
CA LEU A 261 0.21 17.42 1.96
C LEU A 261 -1.30 17.61 2.22
N LEU A 262 -2.14 17.28 1.24
CA LEU A 262 -3.59 17.34 1.41
C LEU A 262 -4.10 16.33 2.46
N SER A 263 -3.51 15.13 2.53
CA SER A 263 -3.87 14.11 3.53
C SER A 263 -3.40 14.51 4.94
N ASP A 264 -2.21 15.07 5.06
CA ASP A 264 -1.68 15.63 6.31
C ASP A 264 -2.54 16.78 6.82
N LEU A 265 -2.93 17.68 5.91
CA LEU A 265 -3.80 18.81 6.23
C LEU A 265 -5.21 18.33 6.62
N ALA A 266 -5.74 17.29 5.97
CA ALA A 266 -7.00 16.67 6.39
C ALA A 266 -6.91 16.18 7.85
N TYR A 267 -5.82 15.51 8.24
CA TYR A 267 -5.63 15.08 9.63
C TYR A 267 -5.63 16.26 10.62
N ILE A 268 -4.88 17.33 10.32
CA ILE A 268 -4.80 18.49 11.20
C ILE A 268 -6.16 19.20 11.30
N LEU A 269 -6.82 19.42 10.17
CA LEU A 269 -8.12 20.10 10.11
C LEU A 269 -9.22 19.31 10.80
N ARG A 270 -9.09 17.99 10.96
CA ARG A 270 -10.08 17.16 11.67
C ARG A 270 -10.42 17.69 13.07
N PHE A 271 -9.46 18.28 13.76
CA PHE A 271 -9.62 18.78 15.13
C PHE A 271 -10.18 20.21 15.21
N PHE A 272 -10.20 20.94 14.09
CA PHE A 272 -10.64 22.35 14.04
C PHE A 272 -11.90 22.53 13.18
N TYR A 273 -11.98 21.81 12.06
CA TYR A 273 -13.03 21.90 11.03
C TYR A 273 -13.27 20.52 10.38
N PHE A 274 -14.03 19.67 11.06
CA PHE A 274 -14.27 18.27 10.66
C PHE A 274 -14.80 18.11 9.23
N GLU A 275 -15.78 18.91 8.82
CA GLU A 275 -16.38 18.84 7.48
C GLU A 275 -15.35 19.19 6.39
N ILE A 276 -14.51 20.20 6.66
CA ILE A 276 -13.47 20.66 5.74
C ILE A 276 -12.37 19.60 5.60
N SER A 277 -11.99 18.93 6.69
CA SER A 277 -11.02 17.82 6.68
C SER A 277 -11.37 16.75 5.63
N GLY A 278 -12.64 16.35 5.55
CA GLY A 278 -13.10 15.36 4.57
C GLY A 278 -12.88 15.79 3.12
N ILE A 279 -13.11 17.07 2.81
CA ILE A 279 -12.90 17.65 1.47
C ILE A 279 -11.44 17.53 1.06
N PHE A 280 -10.51 17.89 1.95
CA PHE A 280 -9.07 17.81 1.65
C PHE A 280 -8.62 16.38 1.33
N TRP A 281 -9.11 15.39 2.08
CA TRP A 281 -8.80 13.99 1.79
C TRP A 281 -9.42 13.51 0.46
N ILE A 282 -10.66 13.90 0.14
CA ILE A 282 -11.29 13.60 -1.14
C ILE A 282 -10.47 14.18 -2.31
N VAL A 283 -10.04 15.45 -2.19
CA VAL A 283 -9.19 16.09 -3.20
C VAL A 283 -7.85 15.36 -3.33
N ALA A 284 -7.26 14.90 -2.22
CA ALA A 284 -6.03 14.10 -2.23
C ALA A 284 -6.19 12.80 -3.03
N VAL A 285 -7.30 12.08 -2.82
CA VAL A 285 -7.64 10.84 -3.52
C VAL A 285 -7.90 11.08 -5.00
N ILE A 286 -8.69 12.11 -5.36
CA ILE A 286 -8.97 12.45 -6.76
C ILE A 286 -7.67 12.82 -7.48
N TYR A 287 -6.81 13.62 -6.84
CA TYR A 287 -5.52 13.98 -7.40
C TYR A 287 -4.62 12.75 -7.60
N PHE A 288 -4.59 11.84 -6.63
CA PHE A 288 -3.89 10.57 -6.75
C PHE A 288 -4.40 9.74 -7.95
N LEU A 289 -5.72 9.57 -8.09
CA LEU A 289 -6.32 8.86 -9.22
C LEU A 289 -5.96 9.51 -10.56
N TYR A 290 -5.94 10.85 -10.62
CA TYR A 290 -5.50 11.58 -11.79
C TYR A 290 -4.03 11.27 -12.16
N LEU A 291 -3.14 11.14 -11.18
CA LEU A 291 -1.73 10.81 -11.43
C LEU A 291 -1.53 9.40 -12.00
N ILE A 292 -2.45 8.47 -11.74
CA ILE A 292 -2.38 7.08 -12.22
C ILE A 292 -3.39 6.77 -13.33
N LYS A 293 -4.10 7.78 -13.87
CA LYS A 293 -5.18 7.62 -14.85
C LYS A 293 -4.80 6.80 -16.08
N ASP A 294 -3.54 6.85 -16.49
CA ASP A 294 -3.03 6.15 -17.67
C ASP A 294 -3.02 4.62 -17.51
N ASN A 295 -3.34 4.10 -16.32
CA ASN A 295 -3.45 2.67 -16.04
C ASN A 295 -4.91 2.15 -16.06
N PHE A 296 -5.91 3.03 -16.18
CA PHE A 296 -7.33 2.66 -16.10
C PHE A 296 -7.96 2.24 -17.43
N TYR A 297 -7.13 1.93 -18.43
CA TYR A 297 -7.60 1.44 -19.71
C TYR A 297 -7.67 -0.09 -19.73
N LEU A 298 -8.63 -0.66 -20.47
CA LEU A 298 -8.75 -2.12 -20.66
C LEU A 298 -7.46 -2.74 -21.19
N THR A 299 -6.77 -2.02 -22.07
CA THR A 299 -5.44 -2.39 -22.58
C THR A 299 -4.39 -2.46 -21.46
N SER A 300 -4.39 -1.50 -20.54
CA SER A 300 -3.49 -1.50 -19.39
C SER A 300 -3.81 -2.61 -18.39
N ILE A 301 -5.08 -2.93 -18.21
CA ILE A 301 -5.52 -4.07 -17.40
C ILE A 301 -5.03 -5.38 -18.04
N LYS A 302 -5.23 -5.55 -19.35
CA LYS A 302 -4.83 -6.75 -20.08
C LYS A 302 -3.31 -6.94 -20.17
N LEU A 303 -2.56 -5.85 -20.31
CA LEU A 303 -1.11 -5.86 -20.57
C LEU A 303 -0.27 -5.51 -19.34
N GLY A 304 -0.85 -5.12 -18.21
CA GLY A 304 -0.10 -4.66 -17.04
C GLY A 304 0.80 -3.44 -17.26
N LEU A 305 0.63 -2.72 -18.38
CA LEU A 305 1.45 -1.58 -18.80
C LEU A 305 0.59 -0.33 -18.95
N SER A 306 1.09 0.83 -18.52
CA SER A 306 0.37 2.10 -18.67
C SER A 306 0.19 2.47 -20.15
N MET A 307 -0.94 3.07 -20.50
CA MET A 307 -1.21 3.50 -21.88
C MET A 307 -0.20 4.52 -22.39
N ARG A 308 0.35 5.35 -21.51
CA ARG A 308 1.44 6.27 -21.85
C ARG A 308 2.68 5.51 -22.33
N PHE A 309 3.07 4.45 -21.63
CA PHE A 309 4.21 3.63 -22.03
C PHE A 309 3.98 2.95 -23.40
N ILE A 310 2.77 2.42 -23.62
CA ILE A 310 2.39 1.80 -24.90
C ILE A 310 2.46 2.81 -26.04
N ARG A 311 1.99 4.04 -25.84
CA ARG A 311 2.07 5.12 -26.85
C ARG A 311 3.51 5.48 -27.19
N MET A 312 4.36 5.70 -26.19
CA MET A 312 5.78 6.03 -26.39
C MET A 312 6.52 4.92 -27.15
N GLN A 313 6.21 3.65 -26.89
CA GLN A 313 6.81 2.54 -27.65
C GLN A 313 6.37 2.50 -29.12
N LYS A 314 5.12 2.87 -29.42
CA LYS A 314 4.62 2.95 -30.79
C LYS A 314 5.24 4.11 -31.55
N GLU A 315 5.35 5.27 -30.91
CA GLU A 315 5.98 6.47 -31.48
C GLU A 315 7.47 6.22 -31.81
N ASN A 316 8.22 5.57 -30.91
CA ASN A 316 9.64 5.23 -31.14
C ASN A 316 9.86 4.11 -32.18
N ARG A 317 8.83 3.34 -32.55
CA ARG A 317 8.89 2.34 -33.63
C ARG A 317 8.44 2.91 -34.99
N GLY A 318 7.85 4.11 -34.99
CA GLY A 318 7.39 4.81 -36.19
C GLY A 318 8.31 5.96 -36.64
N SER A 319 9.41 6.21 -35.92
CA SER A 319 10.47 7.13 -36.36
C SER A 319 11.42 6.39 -37.32
N PRO A 320 11.61 6.87 -38.57
CA PRO A 320 12.47 6.25 -39.57
C PRO A 320 13.94 6.14 -39.13
#